data_AF-A0A9E4ZGQ6-F1
#
_entry.id   AF-A0A9E4ZGQ6-F1
#
_cell.length_a   1.000
_cell.length_b   1.000
_cell.length_c   1.000
_cell.angle_alpha   90.00
_cell.angle_beta   90.00
_cell.angle_gamma   90.00
#
_symmetry.space_group_name_H-M   'P 1'
#
loop_
_entity.id
_entity.type
_entity.pdbx_description
1 polymer ?
#
loop_
_entity_poly.entity_id
_entity_poly.type
_entity_poly.pdbx_seq_one_letter_code
_entity_poly.pdbx_strand_id
1 'polypeptide(L)'
;MKARTALLMAFVFLVAIICSGCTSIELEGVSIEDGDIAEYAEPIAENTLQGLNEKNYTKFSANFNPTMKKAITEDLFLELTDIVHEEVGNYTSKELAEITVTDRHSAVVYNVAFEKEPEGAIFRLIFQEKDGQRELKGMWIDSPKMRKRLALER
;
A
#
# COMPACT_ATOMS: atom_id res chain seq x y z
N MET A 1 -63.40 -20.30 -2.71
CA MET A 1 -62.10 -20.90 -2.31
C MET A 1 -61.28 -21.34 -3.53
N LYS A 2 -60.76 -20.41 -4.36
CA LYS A 2 -59.79 -20.75 -5.44
C LYS A 2 -58.78 -19.61 -5.74
N ALA A 3 -58.89 -18.47 -5.05
CA ALA A 3 -58.05 -17.29 -5.31
C ALA A 3 -56.87 -17.12 -4.33
N ARG A 4 -56.78 -17.93 -3.26
CA ARG A 4 -55.74 -17.80 -2.23
C ARG A 4 -54.49 -18.64 -2.50
N THR A 5 -54.59 -19.69 -3.31
CA THR A 5 -53.47 -20.57 -3.65
C THR A 5 -52.68 -20.09 -4.86
N ALA A 6 -53.27 -19.25 -5.73
CA ALA A 6 -52.56 -18.64 -6.87
C ALA A 6 -51.59 -17.53 -6.45
N LEU A 7 -51.81 -16.89 -5.29
CA LEU A 7 -50.92 -15.83 -4.78
C LEU A 7 -49.64 -16.41 -4.14
N LEU A 8 -49.68 -17.66 -3.67
CA LEU A 8 -48.53 -18.35 -3.06
C LEU A 8 -47.59 -18.99 -4.08
N MET A 9 -48.03 -19.18 -5.33
CA MET A 9 -47.22 -19.77 -6.40
C MET A 9 -46.47 -18.75 -7.26
N ALA A 10 -46.74 -17.45 -7.05
CA ALA A 10 -45.99 -16.35 -7.68
C ALA A 10 -44.85 -15.81 -6.80
N PHE A 11 -44.78 -16.20 -5.52
CA PHE A 11 -43.76 -15.73 -4.57
C PHE A 11 -42.48 -16.59 -4.56
N VAL A 12 -42.51 -17.78 -5.18
CA VAL A 12 -41.38 -18.74 -5.18
C VAL A 12 -40.41 -18.52 -6.37
N PHE A 13 -40.72 -17.60 -7.28
CA PHE A 13 -39.85 -17.31 -8.44
C PHE A 13 -38.94 -16.06 -8.28
N LEU A 14 -38.91 -15.43 -7.09
CA LEU A 14 -38.17 -14.18 -6.84
C LEU A 14 -36.90 -14.35 -5.98
N VAL A 15 -36.44 -15.58 -5.70
CA VAL A 15 -35.31 -15.83 -4.75
C VAL A 15 -34.25 -16.74 -5.37
N ALA A 16 -33.82 -16.46 -6.61
CA ALA A 16 -32.74 -17.20 -7.25
C ALA A 16 -31.84 -16.32 -8.15
N ILE A 17 -31.58 -15.07 -7.74
CA ILE A 17 -30.50 -14.24 -8.30
C ILE A 17 -29.78 -13.55 -7.15
N ILE A 18 -29.07 -14.33 -6.33
CA ILE A 18 -28.02 -13.81 -5.44
C ILE A 18 -26.86 -14.78 -5.54
N CYS A 19 -26.10 -14.71 -6.63
CA CYS A 19 -24.77 -15.33 -6.80
C CYS A 19 -24.17 -14.91 -8.15
N SER A 20 -23.97 -13.61 -8.37
CA SER A 20 -23.07 -13.09 -9.41
C SER A 20 -22.80 -11.64 -9.06
N GLY A 21 -21.66 -11.40 -8.43
CA GLY A 21 -21.27 -10.08 -7.97
C GLY A 21 -20.38 -10.14 -6.74
N CYS A 22 -19.29 -10.93 -6.78
CA CYS A 22 -18.06 -10.33 -6.27
C CYS A 22 -17.84 -9.12 -7.17
N THR A 23 -18.29 -7.94 -6.72
CA THR A 23 -17.69 -6.71 -7.16
C THR A 23 -16.25 -6.81 -6.66
N SER A 24 -15.37 -7.39 -7.48
CA SER A 24 -14.03 -6.85 -7.58
C SER A 24 -14.26 -5.36 -7.82
N ILE A 25 -13.88 -4.55 -6.85
CA ILE A 25 -13.69 -3.14 -7.06
C ILE A 25 -12.69 -3.09 -8.22
N GLU A 26 -13.19 -2.81 -9.43
CA GLU A 26 -12.34 -2.35 -10.51
C GLU A 26 -11.84 -1.00 -10.03
N LEU A 27 -10.64 -1.02 -9.45
CA LEU A 27 -9.80 0.16 -9.32
C LEU A 27 -9.59 0.65 -10.76
N GLU A 28 -10.44 1.59 -11.18
CA GLU A 28 -10.26 2.37 -12.40
C GLU A 28 -8.89 3.06 -12.28
N GLY A 29 -7.87 2.45 -12.87
CA GLY A 29 -6.49 2.97 -12.81
C GLY A 29 -5.37 1.98 -13.10
N VAL A 30 -5.61 0.67 -13.18
CA VAL A 30 -4.56 -0.28 -13.57
C VAL A 30 -4.69 -0.60 -15.05
N SER A 31 -3.90 0.09 -15.89
CA SER A 31 -3.75 -0.28 -17.29
C SER A 31 -2.83 -1.51 -17.39
N ILE A 32 -3.03 -2.36 -18.40
CA ILE A 32 -2.37 -3.68 -18.48
C ILE A 32 -0.84 -3.57 -18.69
N GLU A 33 -0.29 -2.38 -18.99
CA GLU A 33 1.16 -2.11 -18.96
C GLU A 33 1.72 -1.92 -17.53
N ASP A 34 0.86 -1.66 -16.53
CA ASP A 34 1.23 -1.44 -15.12
C ASP A 34 1.43 -2.75 -14.33
N GLY A 35 1.02 -3.90 -14.87
CA GLY A 35 1.13 -5.20 -14.20
C GLY A 35 2.58 -5.57 -13.86
N ASP A 36 3.52 -5.25 -14.75
CA ASP A 36 4.97 -5.41 -14.52
C ASP A 36 5.45 -4.50 -13.39
N ILE A 37 4.92 -3.27 -13.30
CA ILE A 37 5.28 -2.31 -12.26
C ILE A 37 4.89 -2.77 -10.87
N ALA A 38 3.65 -3.25 -10.73
CA ALA A 38 3.16 -3.80 -9.47
C ALA A 38 4.00 -5.02 -9.04
N GLU A 39 4.36 -5.90 -9.98
CA GLU A 39 5.08 -7.14 -9.71
C GLU A 39 6.44 -6.92 -9.06
N TYR A 40 7.25 -5.95 -9.55
CA TYR A 40 8.53 -5.66 -8.91
C TYR A 40 8.40 -4.73 -7.69
N ALA A 41 7.39 -3.86 -7.64
CA ALA A 41 7.24 -2.92 -6.53
C ALA A 41 6.70 -3.57 -5.26
N GLU A 42 5.86 -4.59 -5.41
CA GLU A 42 5.24 -5.31 -4.29
C GLU A 42 6.27 -5.89 -3.29
N PRO A 43 7.25 -6.71 -3.72
CA PRO A 43 8.21 -7.29 -2.78
C PRO A 43 9.15 -6.23 -2.19
N ILE A 44 9.41 -5.13 -2.91
CA ILE A 44 10.19 -4.02 -2.40
C ILE A 44 9.43 -3.31 -1.27
N ALA A 45 8.13 -3.05 -1.49
CA ALA A 45 7.28 -2.42 -0.49
C ALA A 45 7.14 -3.31 0.75
N GLU A 46 6.84 -4.60 0.57
CA GLU A 46 6.69 -5.55 1.66
C GLU A 46 7.97 -5.69 2.48
N ASN A 47 9.13 -5.88 1.83
CA ASN A 47 10.40 -5.98 2.53
C ASN A 47 10.75 -4.71 3.30
N THR A 48 10.48 -3.54 2.72
CA THR A 48 10.73 -2.26 3.39
C THR A 48 9.88 -2.14 4.66
N LEU A 49 8.58 -2.38 4.55
CA LEU A 49 7.63 -2.24 5.67
C LEU A 49 7.86 -3.30 6.75
N GLN A 50 8.15 -4.54 6.37
CA GLN A 50 8.57 -5.58 7.33
C GLN A 50 9.92 -5.27 7.98
N GLY A 51 10.84 -4.62 7.24
CA GLY A 51 12.10 -4.13 7.77
C GLY A 51 11.92 -3.14 8.92
N LEU A 52 10.90 -2.29 8.87
CA LEU A 52 10.52 -1.41 9.99
C LEU A 52 10.09 -2.22 11.21
N ASN A 53 9.11 -3.13 11.02
CA ASN A 53 8.61 -3.99 12.11
C ASN A 53 9.73 -4.75 12.81
N GLU A 54 10.64 -5.33 12.03
CA GLU A 54 11.76 -6.14 12.51
C GLU A 54 12.94 -5.31 13.04
N LYS A 55 12.88 -3.97 12.95
CA LYS A 55 14.02 -3.07 13.19
C LYS A 55 15.28 -3.52 12.42
N ASN A 56 15.09 -3.98 11.18
CA ASN A 56 16.13 -4.59 10.37
C ASN A 56 16.54 -3.68 9.21
N TYR A 57 17.61 -2.92 9.41
CA TYR A 57 18.12 -1.98 8.41
C TYR A 57 18.53 -2.66 7.11
N THR A 58 19.10 -3.86 7.18
CA THR A 58 19.53 -4.61 5.99
C THR A 58 18.33 -4.97 5.11
N LYS A 59 17.22 -5.39 5.73
CA LYS A 59 15.96 -5.70 5.02
C LYS A 59 15.29 -4.43 4.49
N PHE A 60 15.20 -3.40 5.33
CA PHE A 60 14.63 -2.10 4.98
C PHE A 60 15.35 -1.44 3.79
N SER A 61 16.67 -1.51 3.75
CA SER A 61 17.51 -0.84 2.75
C SER A 61 17.95 -1.75 1.59
N ALA A 62 17.36 -2.94 1.45
CA ALA A 62 17.77 -3.95 0.48
C ALA A 62 17.80 -3.42 -0.95
N ASN A 63 16.82 -2.58 -1.31
CA ASN A 63 16.68 -1.98 -2.64
C ASN A 63 17.17 -0.53 -2.74
N PHE A 64 17.78 0.00 -1.67
CA PHE A 64 18.23 1.39 -1.65
C PHE A 64 19.49 1.56 -2.50
N ASN A 65 19.47 2.58 -3.35
CA ASN A 65 20.68 3.03 -4.04
C ASN A 65 21.66 3.70 -3.06
N PRO A 66 22.94 3.94 -3.44
CA PRO A 66 23.93 4.53 -2.55
C PRO A 66 23.55 5.91 -1.99
N THR A 67 22.80 6.71 -2.74
CA THR A 67 22.31 8.02 -2.27
C THR A 67 21.29 7.84 -1.15
N MET A 68 20.35 6.91 -1.30
CA MET A 68 19.35 6.60 -0.27
C MET A 68 20.00 6.05 1.01
N LYS A 69 20.99 5.15 0.89
CA LYS A 69 21.73 4.62 2.06
C LYS A 69 22.54 5.69 2.80
N LYS A 70 23.00 6.72 2.09
CA LYS A 70 23.66 7.89 2.72
C LYS A 70 22.66 8.82 3.40
N ALA A 71 21.44 8.94 2.86
CA ALA A 71 20.40 9.78 3.44
C ALA A 71 19.75 9.12 4.67
N ILE A 72 19.58 7.80 4.65
CA ILE A 72 19.05 7.01 5.75
C ILE A 72 20.12 6.00 6.15
N THR A 73 20.96 6.41 7.10
CA THR A 73 21.96 5.53 7.72
C THR A 73 21.26 4.54 8.66
N GLU A 74 21.98 3.49 9.09
CA GLU A 74 21.45 2.53 10.06
C GLU A 74 21.06 3.20 11.38
N ASP A 75 21.92 4.08 11.91
CA ASP A 75 21.62 4.81 13.15
C ASP A 75 20.35 5.65 13.03
N LEU A 76 20.20 6.41 11.93
CA LEU A 76 19.01 7.22 11.69
C LEU A 76 17.78 6.33 11.49
N PHE A 77 17.92 5.20 10.81
CA PHE A 77 16.83 4.23 10.65
C PHE A 77 16.35 3.70 12.00
N LEU A 78 17.26 3.36 12.93
CA LEU A 78 16.89 2.85 14.25
C LEU A 78 16.12 3.92 15.05
N GLU A 79 16.59 5.17 15.03
CA GLU A 79 15.92 6.30 15.68
C GLU A 79 14.52 6.54 15.09
N LEU A 80 14.41 6.59 13.76
CA LEU A 80 13.13 6.81 13.09
C LEU A 80 12.16 5.64 13.32
N THR A 81 12.66 4.40 13.32
CA THR A 81 11.82 3.22 13.57
C THR A 81 11.25 3.21 14.97
N ASP A 82 12.00 3.67 15.98
CA ASP A 82 11.49 3.83 17.34
C ASP A 82 10.31 4.81 17.39
N ILE A 83 10.45 5.97 16.74
CA ILE A 83 9.37 6.97 16.66
C ILE A 83 8.16 6.40 15.90
N VAL A 84 8.37 5.70 14.79
CA VAL A 84 7.28 5.05 14.03
C VAL A 84 6.52 4.05 14.90
N HIS A 85 7.23 3.16 15.61
CA HIS A 85 6.59 2.18 16.48
C HIS A 85 5.86 2.84 17.68
N GLU A 86 6.40 3.93 18.21
CA GLU A 86 5.76 4.70 19.27
C GLU A 86 4.44 5.33 18.79
N GLU A 87 4.47 6.02 17.65
CA GLU A 87 3.35 6.84 17.17
C GLU A 87 2.27 6.02 16.45
N VAL A 88 2.68 5.16 15.52
CA VAL A 88 1.77 4.42 14.63
C VAL A 88 1.79 2.90 14.88
N GLY A 89 2.81 2.36 15.56
CA GLY A 89 2.90 0.92 15.84
C GLY A 89 3.46 0.12 14.66
N ASN A 90 3.32 -1.20 14.70
CA ASN A 90 3.80 -2.06 13.61
C ASN A 90 2.91 -1.92 12.37
N TYR A 91 3.52 -2.06 11.19
CA TYR A 91 2.84 -2.27 9.92
C TYR A 91 2.03 -3.57 9.96
N THR A 92 0.78 -3.52 9.49
CA THR A 92 -0.15 -4.66 9.51
C THR A 92 -0.58 -5.12 8.11
N SER A 93 -0.87 -4.18 7.20
CA SER A 93 -1.28 -4.51 5.83
C SER A 93 -1.03 -3.36 4.86
N LYS A 94 -0.90 -3.68 3.57
CA LYS A 94 -0.86 -2.73 2.46
C LYS A 94 -1.86 -3.10 1.38
N GLU A 95 -2.40 -2.09 0.73
CA GLU A 95 -3.22 -2.22 -0.47
C GLU A 95 -2.68 -1.28 -1.55
N LEU A 96 -2.54 -1.77 -2.79
CA LEU A 96 -2.12 -0.93 -3.90
C LEU A 96 -3.20 0.11 -4.17
N ALA A 97 -2.83 1.39 -4.10
CA ALA A 97 -3.75 2.51 -4.27
C ALA A 97 -3.64 3.11 -5.67
N GLU A 98 -2.42 3.32 -6.17
CA GLU A 98 -2.19 4.00 -7.43
C GLU A 98 -0.84 3.60 -8.04
N ILE A 99 -0.82 3.49 -9.38
CA ILE A 99 0.41 3.47 -10.17
C ILE A 99 0.33 4.65 -11.14
N THR A 100 1.37 5.48 -11.14
CA THR A 100 1.52 6.58 -12.09
C THR A 100 2.78 6.36 -12.91
N VAL A 101 2.68 6.38 -14.24
CA VAL A 101 3.83 6.26 -15.13
C VAL A 101 4.02 7.55 -15.90
N THR A 102 5.26 8.00 -16.00
CA THR A 102 5.68 9.14 -16.84
C THR A 102 6.91 8.75 -17.63
N ASP A 103 7.25 9.53 -18.65
CA ASP A 103 8.48 9.34 -19.46
C ASP A 103 9.78 9.31 -18.63
N ARG A 104 9.76 9.82 -17.39
CA ARG A 104 10.97 9.98 -16.55
C ARG A 104 11.01 9.07 -15.34
N HIS A 105 9.86 8.64 -14.83
CA HIS A 105 9.76 7.87 -13.59
C HIS A 105 8.38 7.23 -13.47
N SER A 106 8.30 6.17 -12.68
CA SER A 106 7.05 5.60 -12.20
C SER A 106 6.91 5.80 -10.69
N ALA A 107 5.67 5.99 -10.24
CA ALA A 107 5.29 6.08 -8.85
C ALA A 107 4.34 4.93 -8.52
N VAL A 108 4.60 4.25 -7.41
CA VAL A 108 3.71 3.22 -6.86
C VAL A 108 3.31 3.64 -5.47
N VAL A 109 2.00 3.73 -5.24
CA VAL A 109 1.43 4.22 -3.99
C VAL A 109 0.60 3.12 -3.36
N TYR A 110 0.85 2.87 -2.09
CA TYR A 110 0.09 1.95 -1.25
C TYR A 110 -0.62 2.73 -0.14
N ASN A 111 -1.85 2.34 0.16
CA ASN A 111 -2.45 2.61 1.46
C ASN A 111 -1.89 1.58 2.43
N VAL A 112 -1.29 2.02 3.54
CA VAL A 112 -0.68 1.13 4.54
C VAL A 112 -1.34 1.32 5.90
N ALA A 113 -1.74 0.24 6.53
CA ALA A 113 -2.29 0.26 7.89
C ALA A 113 -1.19 -0.05 8.91
N PHE A 114 -1.26 0.64 10.05
CA PHE A 114 -0.44 0.37 11.22
C PHE A 114 -1.33 0.08 12.44
N GLU A 115 -0.82 -0.64 13.44
CA GLU A 115 -1.58 -1.04 14.64
C GLU A 115 -2.30 0.12 15.35
N LYS A 116 -1.63 1.28 15.46
CA LYS A 116 -2.17 2.49 16.08
C LYS A 116 -2.71 3.49 15.05
N GLU A 117 -2.60 3.22 13.76
CA GLU A 117 -3.17 4.05 12.69
C GLU A 117 -3.87 3.17 11.63
N PRO A 118 -4.99 2.53 12.00
CA PRO A 118 -5.68 1.60 11.10
C PRO A 118 -6.40 2.29 9.95
N GLU A 119 -6.70 3.60 10.07
CA GLU A 119 -7.22 4.42 8.96
C GLU A 119 -6.18 4.62 7.85
N GLY A 120 -4.91 4.35 8.17
CA GLY A 120 -3.83 4.22 7.22
C GLY A 120 -2.97 5.47 7.01
N ALA A 121 -1.81 5.21 6.44
CA ALA A 121 -0.84 6.17 5.94
C ALA A 121 -0.60 5.91 4.45
N ILE A 122 0.07 6.84 3.78
CA ILE A 122 0.46 6.67 2.38
C ILE A 122 1.90 6.21 2.32
N PHE A 123 2.15 5.09 1.65
CA PHE A 123 3.50 4.64 1.33
C PHE A 123 3.76 4.78 -0.16
N ARG A 124 4.76 5.58 -0.53
CA ARG A 124 5.07 5.90 -1.93
C ARG A 124 6.48 5.45 -2.28
N LEU A 125 6.60 4.72 -3.39
CA LEU A 125 7.85 4.36 -4.03
C LEU A 125 7.96 5.09 -5.36
N ILE A 126 9.15 5.62 -5.65
CA ILE A 126 9.47 6.24 -6.94
C ILE A 126 10.61 5.47 -7.59
N PHE A 127 10.36 4.98 -8.79
CA PHE A 127 11.33 4.28 -9.61
C PHE A 127 11.72 5.11 -10.81
N GLN A 128 12.99 5.00 -11.19
CA GLN A 128 13.49 5.58 -12.42
C GLN A 128 14.14 4.47 -13.24
N GLU A 129 13.82 4.46 -14.53
CA GLU A 129 14.50 3.58 -15.48
C GLU A 129 15.82 4.21 -15.93
N LYS A 130 16.90 3.44 -15.84
CA LYS A 130 18.23 3.82 -16.29
C LYS A 130 18.94 2.59 -16.81
N ASP A 131 19.45 2.66 -18.03
CA ASP A 131 20.23 1.57 -18.67
C ASP A 131 19.48 0.22 -18.68
N GLY A 132 18.14 0.24 -18.84
CA GLY A 132 17.28 -0.94 -18.80
C GLY A 132 17.10 -1.54 -17.40
N GLN A 133 17.57 -0.86 -16.35
CA GLN A 133 17.34 -1.22 -14.96
C GLN A 133 16.40 -0.22 -14.30
N ARG A 134 15.46 -0.73 -13.50
CA ARG A 134 14.56 0.09 -12.69
C ARG A 134 15.17 0.26 -11.30
N GLU A 135 15.59 1.48 -11.00
CA GLU A 135 16.21 1.81 -9.71
C GLU A 135 15.20 2.53 -8.82
N LEU A 136 15.11 2.10 -7.56
CA LEU A 136 14.40 2.87 -6.54
C LEU A 136 15.16 4.19 -6.30
N LYS A 137 14.46 5.32 -6.47
CA LYS A 137 15.02 6.67 -6.30
C LYS A 137 14.46 7.42 -5.11
N GLY A 138 13.28 7.04 -4.65
CA GLY A 138 12.65 7.70 -3.52
C GLY A 138 11.62 6.83 -2.85
N MET A 139 11.44 7.09 -1.56
CA MET A 139 10.49 6.40 -0.70
C MET A 139 9.98 7.38 0.37
N TRP A 140 8.68 7.36 0.61
CA TRP A 140 8.05 8.18 1.66
C TRP A 140 6.97 7.38 2.39
N ILE A 141 6.89 7.59 3.70
CA ILE A 141 5.73 7.21 4.53
C ILE A 141 5.11 8.51 5.00
N ASP A 142 3.85 8.74 4.65
CA ASP A 142 3.11 9.92 5.04
C ASP A 142 1.91 9.55 5.91
N SER A 143 2.12 9.65 7.23
CA SER A 143 1.15 9.31 8.27
C SER A 143 0.53 10.57 8.87
N PRO A 144 -0.82 10.64 9.01
CA PRO A 144 -1.49 11.71 9.74
C PRO A 144 -0.95 11.93 11.16
N LYS A 145 -0.70 10.86 11.93
CA LYS A 145 -0.12 10.95 13.27
C LYS A 145 1.32 11.44 13.24
N MET A 146 2.16 10.93 12.34
CA MET A 146 3.55 11.38 12.22
C MET A 146 3.63 12.86 11.84
N ARG A 147 2.79 13.34 10.92
CA ARG A 147 2.71 14.77 10.59
C ARG A 147 2.36 15.63 11.81
N LYS A 148 1.42 15.18 12.64
CA LYS A 148 1.07 15.87 13.88
C LYS A 148 2.25 15.87 14.86
N ARG A 149 2.92 14.74 15.06
CA ARG A 149 4.09 14.62 15.94
C ARG A 149 5.20 15.59 15.56
N LEU A 150 5.58 15.61 14.28
CA LEU A 150 6.65 16.47 13.76
C LEU A 150 6.27 17.96 13.73
N ALA A 151 4.97 18.29 13.71
CA ALA A 151 4.50 19.66 13.82
C ALA A 151 4.57 20.20 15.25
N LEU A 152 4.54 19.33 16.27
CA LEU A 152 4.64 19.70 17.70
C LEU A 152 6.08 19.96 18.15
N GLU A 153 7.08 19.58 17.34
CA GLU A 153 8.51 19.77 17.61
C GLU A 153 9.08 21.03 16.94
N ARG A 154 8.24 21.83 16.28
CA ARG A 154 8.57 23.12 15.65
C ARG A 154 8.08 24.28 16.49
#